data_AF-A0A958NTM8-F1
#
_entry.id   AF-A0A958NTM8-F1
#
_cell.length_a   1.000
_cell.length_b   1.000
_cell.length_c   1.000
_cell.angle_alpha   90.00
_cell.angle_beta   90.00
_cell.angle_gamma   90.00
#
_symmetry.space_group_name_H-M   'P 1'
#
loop_
_entity.id
_entity.type
_entity.pdbx_description
1 polymer ?
#
loop_
_entity_poly.entity_id
_entity_poly.type
_entity_poly.pdbx_seq_one_letter_code
_entity_poly.pdbx_strand_id
1 'polypeptide(L)'
;MAGAIEINYEQLLKDYEQSLHEKLRNFSTAYDFLETWVPDENLEQSLLGIFEAAQLSKLTQGLRIRLSVNNSRLLKEVKLRAQAREFGEARVEIQGQDKIVHFMAREEKRKTTPSPEVELPTQAVMDRLFTSPELPKFGSHFPSRAISEAHEAYQKGLRESLATLSHQGTLREEEEGARLVQKNSGSSLSLLVDKRGLVRHAVFESKGELETALLEAFCSLIEGLSLQEASDHGVLRLEYRLRDPAVPLGIPGIVTPENSDPMLLVPQTLIRAAYAEYKIDHASGRNYWTDKISREWLSLSASERLEHLRTATVQFLRQNGLPDEAMRVVSMQHETRVIVEAPQHSEVLLRLEAHLRQLLEPQLEILLSERQDTNKPRESNAKAKDLSS
;
A
#
# COMPACT_ATOMS: atom_id res chain seq x y z
N MET A 1 -41.00 -19.90 9.44
CA MET A 1 -40.31 -18.67 9.88
C MET A 1 -38.84 -18.94 9.74
N ALA A 2 -38.13 -18.21 8.88
CA ALA A 2 -36.68 -18.36 8.75
C ALA A 2 -36.03 -18.06 10.11
N GLY A 3 -35.00 -18.82 10.49
CA GLY A 3 -34.29 -18.62 11.76
C GLY A 3 -33.74 -17.19 11.83
N ALA A 4 -33.81 -16.58 13.01
CA ALA A 4 -33.15 -15.29 13.25
C ALA A 4 -31.67 -15.55 13.56
N ILE A 5 -30.79 -14.71 13.01
CA ILE A 5 -29.36 -14.72 13.34
C ILE A 5 -29.19 -14.07 14.70
N GLU A 6 -28.53 -14.76 15.62
CA GLU A 6 -28.25 -14.26 16.96
C GLU A 6 -26.82 -13.78 17.07
N ILE A 7 -26.63 -12.55 17.53
CA ILE A 7 -25.32 -11.89 17.70
C ILE A 7 -25.19 -11.50 19.16
N ASN A 8 -24.08 -11.89 19.79
CA ASN A 8 -23.66 -11.34 21.07
C ASN A 8 -22.74 -10.14 20.79
N TYR A 9 -23.19 -8.92 21.09
CA TYR A 9 -22.47 -7.70 20.72
C TYR A 9 -21.11 -7.59 21.41
N GLU A 10 -21.01 -7.96 22.69
CA GLU A 10 -19.75 -7.94 23.42
C GLU A 10 -18.74 -8.96 22.88
N GLN A 11 -19.21 -10.14 22.49
CA GLN A 11 -18.34 -11.12 21.84
C GLN A 11 -17.88 -10.61 20.47
N LEU A 12 -18.78 -10.01 19.69
CA LEU A 12 -18.44 -9.42 18.39
C LEU A 12 -17.37 -8.33 18.52
N LEU A 13 -17.44 -7.47 19.55
CA LEU A 13 -16.40 -6.47 19.84
C LEU A 13 -15.06 -7.11 20.20
N LYS A 14 -15.06 -8.14 21.07
CA LYS A 14 -13.83 -8.85 21.43
C LYS A 14 -13.18 -9.53 20.23
N ASP A 15 -13.98 -10.16 19.37
CA ASP A 15 -13.49 -10.81 18.15
C ASP A 15 -12.89 -9.76 17.18
N TYR A 16 -13.52 -8.59 17.08
CA TYR A 16 -13.00 -7.46 16.32
C TYR A 16 -11.64 -7.00 16.87
N GLU A 17 -11.53 -6.72 18.18
CA GLU A 17 -10.28 -6.28 18.82
C GLU A 17 -9.16 -7.33 18.71
N GLN A 18 -9.47 -8.60 18.94
CA GLN A 18 -8.48 -9.68 18.83
C GLN A 18 -7.95 -9.80 17.41
N SER A 19 -8.81 -9.69 16.41
CA SER A 19 -8.39 -9.79 15.01
C SER A 19 -7.58 -8.60 14.52
N LEU A 20 -7.73 -7.41 15.11
CA LEU A 20 -6.80 -6.28 14.87
C LEU A 20 -5.36 -6.61 15.28
N HIS A 21 -5.18 -7.43 16.31
CA HIS A 21 -3.86 -7.83 16.80
C HIS A 21 -3.28 -9.04 16.05
N GLU A 22 -4.13 -9.96 15.58
CA GLU A 22 -3.69 -11.25 15.02
C GLU A 22 -3.64 -11.30 13.49
N LYS A 23 -4.47 -10.51 12.79
CA LYS A 23 -4.62 -10.61 11.32
C LYS A 23 -4.34 -9.27 10.65
N LEU A 24 -3.20 -9.21 9.94
CA LEU A 24 -2.84 -8.03 9.13
C LEU A 24 -3.70 -7.86 7.87
N ARG A 25 -4.38 -8.92 7.37
CA ARG A 25 -5.31 -8.89 6.22
C ARG A 25 -6.39 -9.97 6.32
N ASN A 26 -7.54 -9.73 5.68
CA ASN A 26 -8.78 -10.55 5.69
C ASN A 26 -9.48 -10.58 7.05
N PHE A 27 -10.09 -9.45 7.39
CA PHE A 27 -10.99 -9.32 8.52
C PHE A 27 -12.25 -10.16 8.24
N SER A 28 -12.32 -11.36 8.81
CA SER A 28 -13.51 -12.21 8.75
C SER A 28 -14.19 -12.16 10.10
N THR A 29 -15.34 -11.50 10.22
CA THR A 29 -16.21 -11.71 11.38
C THR A 29 -16.86 -13.10 11.29
N ALA A 30 -17.58 -13.51 12.33
CA ALA A 30 -18.38 -14.73 12.28
C ALA A 30 -19.51 -14.70 11.23
N TYR A 31 -19.78 -13.54 10.62
CA TYR A 31 -20.88 -13.36 9.66
C TYR A 31 -20.44 -12.55 8.44
N ASP A 32 -20.52 -13.14 7.25
CA ASP A 32 -20.07 -12.50 6.00
C ASP A 32 -20.67 -11.11 5.77
N PHE A 33 -21.92 -10.87 6.20
CA PHE A 33 -22.57 -9.56 6.03
C PHE A 33 -21.96 -8.44 6.87
N LEU A 34 -21.12 -8.75 7.87
CA LEU A 34 -20.44 -7.78 8.72
C LEU A 34 -19.00 -7.50 8.27
N GLU A 35 -18.58 -7.95 7.08
CA GLU A 35 -17.22 -7.72 6.58
C GLU A 35 -16.84 -6.24 6.50
N THR A 36 -17.81 -5.36 6.22
CA THR A 36 -17.60 -3.91 6.13
C THR A 36 -17.96 -3.16 7.42
N TRP A 37 -18.39 -3.86 8.47
CA TRP A 37 -18.77 -3.23 9.72
C TRP A 37 -17.54 -2.93 10.58
N VAL A 38 -17.53 -1.74 11.19
CA VAL A 38 -16.51 -1.27 12.13
C VAL A 38 -17.22 -0.78 13.39
N PRO A 39 -16.77 -1.17 14.59
CA PRO A 39 -17.36 -0.69 15.84
C PRO A 39 -17.10 0.80 16.05
N ASP A 40 -18.06 1.45 16.69
CA ASP A 40 -18.03 2.89 17.02
C ASP A 40 -18.14 3.04 18.54
N GLU A 41 -17.48 4.04 19.11
CA GLU A 41 -17.57 4.35 20.55
C GLU A 41 -19.00 4.66 20.99
N ASN A 42 -19.80 5.24 20.09
CA ASN A 42 -21.23 5.40 20.28
C ASN A 42 -21.97 4.11 19.91
N LEU A 43 -22.52 3.45 20.94
CA LEU A 43 -23.29 2.21 20.80
C LEU A 43 -24.41 2.31 19.75
N GLU A 44 -25.13 3.43 19.67
CA GLU A 44 -26.19 3.56 18.68
C GLU A 44 -25.65 3.57 17.25
N GLN A 45 -24.56 4.30 16.98
CA GLN A 45 -23.92 4.30 15.66
C GLN A 45 -23.35 2.92 15.31
N SER A 46 -22.72 2.26 16.26
CA SER A 46 -22.19 0.91 16.06
C SER A 46 -23.30 -0.08 15.68
N LEU A 47 -24.48 -0.01 16.32
CA LEU A 47 -25.64 -0.83 15.97
C LEU A 47 -26.28 -0.43 14.64
N LEU A 48 -26.31 0.85 14.28
CA LEU A 48 -26.80 1.30 12.97
C LEU A 48 -25.91 0.77 11.84
N GLY A 49 -24.59 0.72 12.03
CA GLY A 49 -23.67 0.08 11.09
C GLY A 49 -23.98 -1.40 10.86
N ILE A 50 -24.37 -2.14 11.92
CA ILE A 50 -24.82 -3.53 11.78
C ILE A 50 -26.12 -3.62 10.94
N PHE A 51 -27.06 -2.69 11.16
CA PHE A 51 -28.33 -2.66 10.43
C PHE A 51 -28.15 -2.30 8.96
N GLU A 52 -27.28 -1.34 8.67
CA GLU A 52 -26.89 -0.96 7.31
C GLU A 52 -26.22 -2.14 6.60
N ALA A 53 -25.24 -2.78 7.23
CA ALA A 53 -24.56 -3.94 6.67
C ALA A 53 -25.54 -5.08 6.37
N ALA A 54 -26.48 -5.36 7.28
CA ALA A 54 -27.54 -6.34 7.07
C ALA A 54 -28.47 -5.98 5.89
N GLN A 55 -28.80 -4.70 5.72
CA GLN A 55 -29.60 -4.23 4.59
C GLN A 55 -28.85 -4.35 3.27
N LEU A 56 -27.58 -3.91 3.22
CA LEU A 56 -26.74 -3.95 2.02
C LEU A 56 -26.51 -5.38 1.52
N SER A 57 -26.30 -6.32 2.44
CA SER A 57 -26.19 -7.75 2.13
C SER A 57 -27.54 -8.42 1.84
N LYS A 58 -28.65 -7.66 1.85
CA LYS A 58 -30.02 -8.15 1.60
C LYS A 58 -30.40 -9.29 2.52
N LEU A 59 -30.05 -9.16 3.80
CA LEU A 59 -30.33 -10.19 4.78
C LEU A 59 -31.84 -10.33 4.97
N THR A 60 -32.38 -11.48 4.59
CA THR A 60 -33.82 -11.79 4.71
C THR A 60 -34.19 -12.36 6.07
N GLN A 61 -33.19 -12.81 6.84
CA GLN A 61 -33.35 -13.32 8.20
C GLN A 61 -33.38 -12.15 9.19
N GLY A 62 -34.17 -12.30 10.25
CA GLY A 62 -34.15 -11.32 11.35
C GLY A 62 -32.85 -11.39 12.14
N LEU A 63 -32.42 -10.27 12.69
CA LEU A 63 -31.29 -10.17 13.61
C LEU A 63 -31.77 -10.07 15.04
N ARG A 64 -31.10 -10.77 15.95
CA ARG A 64 -31.25 -10.67 17.40
C ARG A 64 -29.89 -10.33 18.01
N ILE A 65 -29.71 -9.06 18.38
CA ILE A 65 -28.47 -8.58 18.98
C ILE A 65 -28.66 -8.52 20.49
N ARG A 66 -27.95 -9.38 21.24
CA ARG A 66 -27.91 -9.34 22.69
C ARG A 66 -26.88 -8.31 23.15
N LEU A 67 -27.31 -7.42 24.04
CA LEU A 67 -26.48 -6.44 24.72
C LEU A 67 -26.38 -6.80 26.21
N SER A 68 -25.16 -6.77 26.76
CA SER A 68 -24.94 -6.89 28.20
C SER A 68 -25.61 -5.75 28.98
N VAL A 69 -25.69 -5.93 30.30
CA VAL A 69 -26.22 -4.92 31.23
C VAL A 69 -25.56 -3.54 31.08
N ASN A 70 -24.25 -3.49 30.82
CA ASN A 70 -23.51 -2.23 30.70
C ASN A 70 -23.94 -1.45 29.44
N ASN A 71 -23.91 -2.10 28.28
CA ASN A 71 -24.33 -1.49 27.02
C ASN A 71 -25.84 -1.22 26.98
N SER A 72 -26.63 -2.07 27.63
CA SER A 72 -28.08 -1.89 27.75
C SER A 72 -28.48 -0.58 28.43
N ARG A 73 -27.66 -0.07 29.37
CA ARG A 73 -27.90 1.21 30.05
C ARG A 73 -27.56 2.42 29.19
N LEU A 74 -26.62 2.27 28.27
CA LEU A 74 -26.19 3.34 27.36
C LEU A 74 -27.16 3.52 26.19
N LEU A 75 -27.88 2.46 25.83
CA LEU A 75 -28.77 2.46 24.67
C LEU A 75 -29.97 3.41 24.82
N LYS A 76 -30.01 4.46 23.99
CA LYS A 76 -31.17 5.34 23.83
C LYS A 76 -32.18 4.76 22.83
N GLU A 77 -33.05 3.89 23.31
CA GLU A 77 -33.99 3.10 22.49
C GLU A 77 -34.84 3.93 21.52
N VAL A 78 -35.39 5.05 21.97
CA VAL A 78 -36.23 5.92 21.13
C VAL A 78 -35.42 6.47 19.95
N LYS A 79 -34.17 6.89 20.21
CA LYS A 79 -33.27 7.41 19.18
C LYS A 79 -32.87 6.31 18.21
N LEU A 80 -32.45 5.14 18.71
CA LEU A 80 -32.08 3.99 17.88
C LEU A 80 -33.24 3.58 16.96
N ARG A 81 -34.46 3.43 17.49
CA ARG A 81 -35.64 3.05 16.69
C ARG A 81 -35.98 4.11 15.64
N ALA A 82 -35.78 5.39 15.93
CA ALA A 82 -36.02 6.45 14.97
C ALA A 82 -35.04 6.39 13.79
N GLN A 83 -33.74 6.18 14.08
CA GLN A 83 -32.68 6.09 13.07
C GLN A 83 -32.74 4.78 12.29
N ALA A 84 -33.01 3.65 12.95
CA ALA A 84 -33.07 2.34 12.33
C ALA A 84 -34.16 2.21 11.26
N ARG A 85 -35.18 3.09 11.24
CA ARG A 85 -36.25 3.12 10.23
C ARG A 85 -35.75 3.32 8.80
N GLU A 86 -34.56 3.87 8.64
CA GLU A 86 -33.89 4.00 7.35
C GLU A 86 -33.53 2.64 6.75
N PHE A 87 -33.05 1.74 7.60
CA PHE A 87 -32.55 0.41 7.22
C PHE A 87 -33.60 -0.70 7.38
N GLY A 88 -34.53 -0.56 8.32
CA GLY A 88 -35.43 -1.64 8.71
C GLY A 88 -36.37 -1.32 9.86
N GLU A 89 -36.95 -2.36 10.46
CA GLU A 89 -37.73 -2.24 11.69
C GLU A 89 -36.91 -2.78 12.86
N ALA A 90 -36.59 -1.89 13.82
CA ALA A 90 -35.93 -2.26 15.06
C ALA A 90 -36.92 -2.25 16.24
N ARG A 91 -36.85 -3.28 17.08
CA ARG A 91 -37.55 -3.38 18.36
C ARG A 91 -36.56 -3.76 19.44
N VAL A 92 -36.78 -3.24 20.65
CA VAL A 92 -35.94 -3.56 21.80
C VAL A 92 -36.82 -4.28 22.80
N GLU A 93 -36.39 -5.47 23.21
CA GLU A 93 -37.02 -6.31 24.23
C GLU A 93 -36.08 -6.42 25.43
N ILE A 94 -36.64 -6.38 26.63
CA ILE A 94 -35.87 -6.59 27.86
C ILE A 94 -36.03 -8.06 28.25
N GLN A 95 -34.92 -8.79 28.36
CA GLN A 95 -34.91 -10.18 28.81
C GLN A 95 -34.01 -10.30 30.04
N GLY A 96 -34.63 -10.25 31.23
CA GLY A 96 -33.89 -10.22 32.48
C GLY A 96 -33.15 -8.90 32.66
N GLN A 97 -31.81 -8.95 32.75
CA GLN A 97 -30.96 -7.76 32.84
C GLN A 97 -30.38 -7.31 31.49
N ASP A 98 -30.55 -8.12 30.44
CA ASP A 98 -30.05 -7.85 29.10
C ASP A 98 -31.14 -7.20 28.25
N LYS A 99 -30.71 -6.41 27.25
CA LYS A 99 -31.57 -5.95 26.17
C LYS A 99 -31.27 -6.74 24.91
N ILE A 100 -32.33 -7.17 24.23
CA ILE A 100 -32.26 -7.80 22.92
C ILE A 100 -32.82 -6.83 21.90
N VAL A 101 -31.99 -6.44 20.94
CA VAL A 101 -32.41 -5.65 19.80
C VAL A 101 -32.77 -6.60 18.67
N HIS A 102 -34.07 -6.63 18.34
CA HIS A 102 -34.60 -7.34 17.20
C HIS A 102 -34.60 -6.39 16.01
N PHE A 103 -34.01 -6.80 14.89
CA PHE A 103 -33.99 -6.00 13.67
C PHE A 103 -34.40 -6.83 12.47
N MET A 104 -35.30 -6.28 11.66
CA MET A 104 -35.69 -6.82 10.37
C MET A 104 -35.31 -5.82 9.30
N ALA A 105 -34.37 -6.17 8.43
CA ALA A 105 -33.99 -5.33 7.31
C ALA A 105 -35.21 -5.10 6.40
N ARG A 106 -35.41 -3.84 5.98
CA ARG A 106 -36.44 -3.51 5.01
C ARG A 106 -35.88 -3.82 3.64
N GLU A 107 -36.59 -4.63 2.87
CA GLU A 107 -36.32 -4.72 1.43
C GLU A 107 -36.39 -3.32 0.84
N GLU A 108 -35.26 -2.88 0.31
CA GLU A 108 -35.14 -1.58 -0.31
C GLU A 108 -36.12 -1.52 -1.49
N LYS A 109 -37.31 -0.94 -1.25
CA LYS A 109 -38.20 -0.52 -2.34
C LYS A 109 -37.45 0.60 -3.03
N ARG A 110 -36.66 0.27 -4.06
CA ARG A 110 -36.02 1.26 -4.94
C ARG A 110 -37.02 2.35 -5.22
N LYS A 111 -36.85 3.51 -4.57
CA LYS A 111 -37.34 4.75 -5.14
C LYS A 111 -36.50 4.91 -6.38
N THR A 112 -37.07 4.60 -7.53
CA THR A 112 -36.55 5.04 -8.82
C THR A 112 -36.71 6.56 -8.89
N THR A 113 -35.96 7.27 -8.04
CA THR A 113 -35.48 8.58 -8.43
C THR A 113 -34.47 8.26 -9.52
N PRO A 114 -34.63 8.75 -10.75
CA PRO A 114 -33.57 8.64 -11.72
C PRO A 114 -32.39 9.38 -11.11
N SER A 115 -31.37 8.63 -10.68
CA SER A 115 -30.03 9.20 -10.62
C SER A 115 -29.78 9.84 -11.99
N PRO A 116 -29.11 11.00 -12.07
CA PRO A 116 -28.56 11.43 -13.35
C PRO A 116 -27.87 10.20 -13.92
N GLU A 117 -28.26 9.83 -15.13
CA GLU A 117 -27.78 8.65 -15.82
C GLU A 117 -26.28 8.86 -16.02
N VAL A 118 -25.49 8.52 -14.98
CA VAL A 118 -24.11 8.15 -15.16
C VAL A 118 -24.27 6.81 -15.84
N GLU A 119 -24.29 6.85 -17.17
CA GLU A 119 -24.16 5.66 -17.99
C GLU A 119 -23.05 4.84 -17.36
N LEU A 120 -23.43 3.74 -16.71
CA LEU A 120 -22.45 2.78 -16.26
C LEU A 120 -21.67 2.43 -17.53
N PRO A 121 -20.34 2.58 -17.52
CA PRO A 121 -19.55 2.32 -18.69
C PRO A 121 -19.97 0.94 -19.19
N THR A 122 -20.44 0.86 -20.44
CA THR A 122 -20.91 -0.42 -21.01
C THR A 122 -19.84 -1.49 -20.80
N GLN A 123 -20.17 -2.78 -20.90
CA GLN A 123 -19.14 -3.83 -20.81
C GLN A 123 -17.95 -3.52 -21.73
N ALA A 124 -18.19 -2.90 -22.90
CA ALA A 124 -17.14 -2.39 -23.79
C ALA A 124 -16.29 -1.23 -23.23
N VAL A 125 -16.83 -0.37 -22.36
CA VAL A 125 -16.07 0.69 -21.68
C VAL A 125 -15.38 0.17 -20.42
N MET A 126 -15.96 -0.78 -19.68
CA MET A 126 -15.27 -1.50 -18.60
C MET A 126 -14.12 -2.33 -19.18
N ASP A 127 -14.34 -3.00 -20.31
CA ASP A 127 -13.30 -3.67 -21.06
C ASP A 127 -12.26 -2.67 -21.56
N ARG A 128 -12.58 -1.41 -21.89
CA ARG A 128 -11.59 -0.35 -22.21
C ARG A 128 -10.84 0.22 -20.99
N LEU A 129 -11.42 0.17 -19.79
CA LEU A 129 -10.80 0.66 -18.55
C LEU A 129 -9.86 -0.39 -17.94
N PHE A 130 -10.11 -1.67 -18.20
CA PHE A 130 -9.29 -2.79 -17.72
C PHE A 130 -8.52 -3.54 -18.81
N THR A 131 -8.79 -3.30 -20.10
CA THR A 131 -7.77 -3.51 -21.12
C THR A 131 -6.69 -2.49 -20.82
N SER A 132 -5.49 -2.98 -20.53
CA SER A 132 -4.30 -2.12 -20.57
C SER A 132 -4.41 -1.32 -21.86
N PRO A 133 -4.35 0.03 -21.83
CA PRO A 133 -4.44 0.82 -23.05
C PRO A 133 -3.47 0.18 -24.04
N GLU A 134 -3.96 -0.17 -25.24
CA GLU A 134 -3.06 -0.60 -26.30
C GLU A 134 -1.93 0.42 -26.30
N LEU A 135 -0.73 -0.02 -25.92
CA LEU A 135 0.44 0.85 -25.88
C LEU A 135 0.43 1.59 -27.21
N PRO A 136 0.59 2.92 -27.23
CA PRO A 136 0.54 3.67 -28.46
C PRO A 136 1.42 2.95 -29.47
N LYS A 137 0.89 2.63 -30.65
CA LYS A 137 1.63 1.96 -31.72
C LYS A 137 2.65 2.95 -32.25
N PHE A 138 3.69 3.23 -31.46
CA PHE A 138 4.87 3.95 -31.88
C PHE A 138 5.49 3.14 -33.00
N GLY A 139 5.80 3.81 -34.10
CA GLY A 139 6.43 3.18 -35.26
C GLY A 139 7.61 2.33 -34.80
N SER A 140 7.68 1.10 -35.31
CA SER A 140 8.60 0.02 -34.90
C SER A 140 10.08 0.27 -35.23
N HIS A 141 10.49 1.52 -35.38
CA HIS A 141 11.84 1.94 -35.68
C HIS A 141 12.28 3.03 -34.71
N PHE A 142 12.95 2.59 -33.65
CA PHE A 142 13.83 3.45 -32.88
C PHE A 142 15.22 3.37 -33.54
N PRO A 143 15.71 4.44 -34.20
CA PRO A 143 17.11 4.46 -34.63
C PRO A 143 18.02 4.38 -33.39
N SER A 144 19.24 3.87 -33.55
CA SER A 144 20.25 3.87 -32.49
C SER A 144 20.39 5.28 -31.89
N ARG A 145 20.07 5.45 -30.62
CA ARG A 145 20.10 6.75 -29.94
C ARG A 145 21.32 6.90 -29.04
N ALA A 146 21.85 8.11 -28.98
CA ALA A 146 22.86 8.48 -27.99
C ALA A 146 22.20 8.76 -26.63
N ILE A 147 22.93 8.58 -25.52
CA ILE A 147 22.41 8.94 -24.18
C ILE A 147 21.99 10.41 -24.09
N SER A 148 22.66 11.29 -24.84
CA SER A 148 22.32 12.72 -24.89
C SER A 148 20.91 13.02 -25.41
N GLU A 149 20.25 12.05 -26.05
CA GLU A 149 18.86 12.18 -26.52
C GLU A 149 17.82 11.92 -25.42
N ALA A 150 18.21 11.30 -24.29
CA ALA A 150 17.35 11.15 -23.13
C ALA A 150 17.23 12.47 -22.36
N HIS A 151 16.12 12.63 -21.62
CA HIS A 151 15.94 13.77 -20.72
C HIS A 151 17.13 13.90 -19.76
N GLU A 152 17.60 15.12 -19.53
CA GLU A 152 18.81 15.44 -18.77
C GLU A 152 18.86 14.73 -17.41
N ALA A 153 17.71 14.69 -16.73
CA ALA A 153 17.54 14.02 -15.44
C ALA A 153 17.98 12.53 -15.43
N TYR A 154 17.98 11.83 -16.57
CA TYR A 154 18.34 10.41 -16.61
C TYR A 154 19.76 10.13 -17.10
N GLN A 155 20.40 11.11 -17.74
CA GLN A 155 21.66 10.87 -18.45
C GLN A 155 22.79 10.43 -17.51
N LYS A 156 22.79 10.92 -16.26
CA LYS A 156 23.76 10.50 -15.25
C LYS A 156 23.60 9.01 -14.91
N GLY A 157 22.40 8.59 -14.51
CA GLY A 157 22.12 7.19 -14.16
C GLY A 157 22.36 6.23 -15.33
N LEU A 158 22.06 6.66 -16.56
CA LEU A 158 22.34 5.88 -17.77
C LEU A 158 23.85 5.67 -17.99
N ARG A 159 24.66 6.73 -17.85
CA ARG A 159 26.13 6.61 -17.97
C ARG A 159 26.73 5.72 -16.88
N GLU A 160 26.23 5.83 -15.65
CA GLU A 160 26.64 4.97 -14.53
C GLU A 160 26.32 3.50 -14.83
N SER A 161 25.17 3.23 -15.43
CA SER A 161 24.75 1.86 -15.79
C SER A 161 25.64 1.25 -16.88
N LEU A 162 26.05 2.03 -17.89
CA LEU A 162 27.03 1.56 -18.88
C LEU A 162 28.39 1.21 -18.29
N ALA A 163 28.81 1.92 -17.24
CA ALA A 163 30.09 1.65 -16.60
C ALA A 163 30.11 0.28 -15.88
N THR A 164 28.94 -0.29 -15.58
CA THR A 164 28.78 -1.57 -14.87
C THR A 164 28.18 -2.68 -15.75
N LEU A 165 28.30 -2.56 -17.08
CA LEU A 165 27.71 -3.47 -18.05
C LEU A 165 28.04 -4.94 -17.77
N SER A 166 27.01 -5.75 -17.48
CA SER A 166 27.18 -7.14 -17.06
C SER A 166 26.10 -8.09 -17.59
N HIS A 167 24.97 -7.56 -18.07
CA HIS A 167 23.81 -8.35 -18.51
C HIS A 167 23.69 -8.44 -20.04
N GLN A 168 24.67 -7.94 -20.81
CA GLN A 168 24.63 -8.04 -22.26
C GLN A 168 25.00 -9.45 -22.73
N GLY A 169 24.12 -10.09 -23.49
CA GLY A 169 24.34 -11.41 -24.08
C GLY A 169 23.11 -12.30 -24.09
N THR A 170 23.33 -13.61 -24.03
CA THR A 170 22.30 -14.65 -24.10
C THR A 170 22.35 -15.56 -22.87
N LEU A 171 21.20 -16.14 -22.51
CA LEU A 171 21.10 -17.06 -21.38
C LEU A 171 21.87 -18.36 -21.68
N ARG A 172 22.56 -18.90 -20.68
CA ARG A 172 23.25 -20.21 -20.78
C ARG A 172 22.22 -21.33 -20.87
N GLU A 173 22.46 -22.37 -21.66
CA GLU A 173 21.48 -23.46 -21.90
C GLU A 173 21.22 -24.36 -20.68
N GLU A 174 22.14 -24.41 -19.72
CA GLU A 174 22.16 -25.42 -18.65
C GLU A 174 21.30 -25.08 -17.42
N GLU A 175 20.70 -23.89 -17.37
CA GLU A 175 19.97 -23.40 -16.20
C GLU A 175 18.51 -23.86 -16.20
N GLU A 176 18.05 -24.43 -15.06
CA GLU A 176 16.69 -24.93 -14.85
C GLU A 176 15.70 -23.76 -14.61
N GLY A 177 14.63 -23.68 -15.43
CA GLY A 177 13.61 -22.66 -15.30
C GLY A 177 12.83 -22.42 -16.60
N ALA A 178 11.78 -21.60 -16.53
CA ALA A 178 11.09 -21.09 -17.70
C ALA A 178 11.96 -20.03 -18.38
N ARG A 179 12.15 -20.16 -19.70
CA ARG A 179 12.93 -19.23 -20.52
C ARG A 179 11.98 -18.39 -21.35
N LEU A 180 12.06 -17.08 -21.17
CA LEU A 180 11.22 -16.11 -21.88
C LEU A 180 12.13 -15.21 -22.68
N VAL A 181 11.86 -15.07 -23.98
CA VAL A 181 12.66 -14.21 -24.87
C VAL A 181 11.74 -13.29 -25.62
N GLN A 182 11.84 -11.99 -25.36
CA GLN A 182 11.06 -10.96 -26.03
C GLN A 182 11.95 -10.05 -26.85
N LYS A 183 11.41 -9.56 -27.97
CA LYS A 183 12.12 -8.69 -28.89
C LYS A 183 11.28 -7.45 -29.20
N ASN A 184 11.93 -6.29 -29.24
CA ASN A 184 11.32 -5.04 -29.66
C ASN A 184 12.37 -4.15 -30.33
N SER A 185 12.09 -3.74 -31.57
CA SER A 185 12.82 -2.68 -32.28
C SER A 185 14.35 -2.78 -32.20
N GLY A 186 14.89 -3.98 -32.44
CA GLY A 186 16.34 -4.22 -32.44
C GLY A 186 16.98 -4.51 -31.08
N SER A 187 16.18 -4.55 -30.02
CA SER A 187 16.59 -5.03 -28.69
C SER A 187 15.86 -6.31 -28.31
N SER A 188 16.46 -7.14 -27.45
CA SER A 188 15.87 -8.34 -26.87
C SER A 188 16.07 -8.36 -25.36
N LEU A 189 15.10 -8.96 -24.64
CA LEU A 189 15.20 -9.27 -23.22
C LEU A 189 14.97 -10.77 -23.07
N SER A 190 15.92 -11.46 -22.45
CA SER A 190 15.85 -12.87 -22.15
C SER A 190 15.86 -13.08 -20.64
N LEU A 191 14.85 -13.77 -20.12
CA LEU A 191 14.67 -14.01 -18.69
C LEU A 191 14.69 -15.51 -18.39
N LEU A 192 15.41 -15.90 -17.34
CA LEU A 192 15.25 -17.19 -16.69
C LEU A 192 14.41 -17.01 -15.43
N VAL A 193 13.27 -17.70 -15.39
CA VAL A 193 12.30 -17.61 -14.30
C VAL A 193 12.16 -18.96 -13.61
N ASP A 194 12.29 -19.00 -12.28
CA ASP A 194 12.16 -20.25 -11.54
C ASP A 194 10.68 -20.70 -11.37
N LYS A 195 10.49 -21.86 -10.75
CA LYS A 195 9.16 -22.45 -10.49
C LYS A 195 8.25 -21.60 -9.60
N ARG A 196 8.79 -20.59 -8.90
CA ARG A 196 8.04 -19.65 -8.04
C ARG A 196 7.74 -18.34 -8.76
N GLY A 197 8.13 -18.21 -10.03
CA GLY A 197 7.99 -16.98 -10.79
C GLY A 197 9.06 -15.94 -10.49
N LEU A 198 10.17 -16.30 -9.82
CA LEU A 198 11.29 -15.40 -9.53
C LEU A 198 12.23 -15.29 -10.74
N VAL A 199 12.56 -14.07 -11.15
CA VAL A 199 13.58 -13.80 -12.16
C VAL A 199 14.96 -14.12 -11.56
N ARG A 200 15.60 -15.16 -12.08
CA ARG A 200 16.94 -15.60 -11.64
C ARG A 200 18.05 -14.95 -12.41
N HIS A 201 17.87 -14.84 -13.72
CA HIS A 201 18.80 -14.18 -14.62
C HIS A 201 18.02 -13.36 -15.64
N ALA A 202 18.52 -12.16 -15.91
CA ALA A 202 18.01 -11.28 -16.95
C ALA A 202 19.17 -10.81 -17.82
N VAL A 203 19.10 -11.11 -19.11
CA VAL A 203 20.12 -10.67 -20.08
C VAL A 203 19.45 -10.00 -21.26
N PHE A 204 20.20 -9.18 -21.98
CA PHE A 204 19.67 -8.43 -23.11
C PHE A 204 20.63 -8.39 -24.29
N GLU A 205 20.08 -8.15 -25.47
CA GLU A 205 20.85 -7.72 -26.64
C GLU A 205 20.27 -6.39 -27.11
N SER A 206 21.12 -5.46 -27.55
CA SER A 206 20.68 -4.21 -28.18
C SER A 206 21.79 -3.68 -29.10
N LYS A 207 21.46 -2.64 -29.88
CA LYS A 207 22.38 -2.05 -30.87
C LYS A 207 22.72 -0.58 -30.61
N GLY A 208 21.99 0.09 -29.72
CA GLY A 208 22.18 1.51 -29.40
C GLY A 208 22.75 1.71 -27.99
N GLU A 209 23.48 2.80 -27.81
CA GLU A 209 24.10 3.15 -26.53
C GLU A 209 23.04 3.40 -25.45
N LEU A 210 21.99 4.17 -25.79
CA LEU A 210 20.88 4.46 -24.89
C LEU A 210 20.15 3.17 -24.45
N GLU A 211 19.81 2.31 -25.41
CA GLU A 211 19.12 1.04 -25.11
C GLU A 211 20.01 0.09 -24.30
N THR A 212 21.31 0.07 -24.55
CA THR A 212 22.27 -0.72 -23.78
C THR A 212 22.30 -0.27 -22.32
N ALA A 213 22.42 1.04 -22.10
CA ALA A 213 22.42 1.63 -20.76
C ALA A 213 21.13 1.32 -20.00
N LEU A 214 20.01 1.48 -20.70
CA LEU A 214 18.67 1.32 -20.13
C LEU A 214 18.37 -0.14 -19.76
N LEU A 215 18.69 -1.09 -20.65
CA LEU A 215 18.45 -2.50 -20.42
C LEU A 215 19.42 -3.10 -19.41
N GLU A 216 20.66 -2.62 -19.32
CA GLU A 216 21.57 -2.99 -18.24
C GLU A 216 21.01 -2.61 -16.88
N ALA A 217 20.57 -1.35 -16.72
CA ALA A 217 19.95 -0.88 -15.50
C ALA A 217 18.69 -1.67 -15.14
N PHE A 218 17.89 -2.02 -16.16
CA PHE A 218 16.66 -2.77 -15.96
C PHE A 218 16.91 -4.23 -15.58
N CYS A 219 17.82 -4.94 -16.25
CA CYS A 219 18.18 -6.32 -15.92
C CYS A 219 18.70 -6.42 -14.48
N SER A 220 19.64 -5.55 -14.10
CA SER A 220 20.16 -5.47 -12.72
C SER A 220 19.06 -5.24 -11.68
N LEU A 221 18.00 -4.51 -12.05
CA LEU A 221 16.90 -4.17 -11.15
C LEU A 221 15.90 -5.32 -10.98
N ILE A 222 15.62 -6.08 -12.04
CA ILE A 222 14.54 -7.09 -12.03
C ILE A 222 15.00 -8.47 -11.56
N GLU A 223 16.30 -8.76 -11.56
CA GLU A 223 16.83 -9.98 -10.95
C GLU A 223 16.46 -10.04 -9.46
N GLY A 224 15.90 -11.17 -9.02
CA GLY A 224 15.39 -11.34 -7.66
C GLY A 224 13.96 -10.81 -7.43
N LEU A 225 13.33 -10.18 -8.42
CA LEU A 225 11.90 -9.85 -8.39
C LEU A 225 11.06 -11.03 -8.89
N SER A 226 9.79 -11.09 -8.47
CA SER A 226 8.84 -11.93 -9.20
C SER A 226 8.63 -11.35 -10.60
N LEU A 227 8.36 -12.18 -11.61
CA LEU A 227 8.13 -11.70 -12.97
C LEU A 227 6.92 -10.76 -13.03
N GLN A 228 5.90 -11.00 -12.19
CA GLN A 228 4.77 -10.10 -12.05
C GLN A 228 5.20 -8.74 -11.49
N GLU A 229 6.01 -8.71 -10.43
CA GLU A 229 6.54 -7.46 -9.85
C GLU A 229 7.40 -6.69 -10.85
N ALA A 230 8.26 -7.40 -11.59
CA ALA A 230 9.06 -6.81 -12.66
C ALA A 230 8.18 -6.19 -13.76
N SER A 231 7.07 -6.85 -14.12
CA SER A 231 6.10 -6.34 -15.12
C SER A 231 5.30 -5.14 -14.62
N ASP A 232 4.81 -5.19 -13.39
CA ASP A 232 3.88 -4.19 -12.85
C ASP A 232 4.62 -2.95 -12.35
N HIS A 233 5.80 -3.13 -11.75
CA HIS A 233 6.53 -2.07 -11.05
C HIS A 233 7.98 -1.88 -11.50
N GLY A 234 8.56 -2.80 -12.28
CA GLY A 234 9.98 -2.74 -12.65
C GLY A 234 10.36 -1.44 -13.37
N VAL A 235 9.55 -0.97 -14.33
CA VAL A 235 9.88 0.24 -15.09
C VAL A 235 9.70 1.51 -14.25
N LEU A 236 8.73 1.53 -13.34
CA LEU A 236 8.58 2.63 -12.38
C LEU A 236 9.79 2.73 -11.46
N ARG A 237 10.29 1.59 -10.96
CA ARG A 237 11.51 1.53 -10.16
C ARG A 237 12.75 1.92 -10.96
N LEU A 238 12.82 1.52 -12.23
CA LEU A 238 13.90 1.90 -13.15
C LEU A 238 13.96 3.41 -13.34
N GLU A 239 12.80 4.01 -13.61
CA GLU A 239 12.67 5.46 -13.77
C GLU A 239 13.16 6.19 -12.51
N TYR A 240 12.69 5.76 -11.32
CA TYR A 240 13.12 6.35 -10.06
C TYR A 240 14.64 6.19 -9.82
N ARG A 241 15.20 5.01 -10.15
CA ARG A 241 16.64 4.71 -9.97
C ARG A 241 17.52 5.55 -10.89
N LEU A 242 17.11 5.79 -12.13
CA LEU A 242 17.89 6.55 -13.11
C LEU A 242 17.80 8.07 -12.90
N ARG A 243 16.74 8.55 -12.25
CA ARG A 243 16.45 9.97 -12.10
C ARG A 243 17.46 10.64 -11.16
N ASP A 244 18.11 11.69 -11.65
CA ASP A 244 18.84 12.64 -10.82
C ASP A 244 17.85 13.56 -10.10
N PRO A 245 17.75 13.50 -8.75
CA PRO A 245 16.81 14.32 -7.99
C PRO A 245 17.14 15.82 -8.05
N ALA A 246 18.35 16.21 -8.48
CA ALA A 246 18.74 17.61 -8.64
C ALA A 246 18.21 18.25 -9.93
N VAL A 247 17.75 17.44 -10.90
CA VAL A 247 17.28 17.93 -12.20
C VAL A 247 15.75 17.78 -12.30
N PRO A 248 14.99 18.89 -12.43
CA PRO A 248 13.54 18.82 -12.52
C PRO A 248 13.09 18.23 -13.87
N LEU A 249 12.08 17.37 -13.87
CA LEU A 249 11.50 16.79 -15.09
C LEU A 249 10.57 17.75 -15.86
N GLY A 250 10.09 18.81 -15.21
CA GLY A 250 9.13 19.75 -15.81
C GLY A 250 7.74 19.15 -16.10
N ILE A 251 7.43 17.96 -15.57
CA ILE A 251 6.14 17.29 -15.77
C ILE A 251 5.20 17.64 -14.60
N PRO A 252 4.01 18.21 -14.88
CA PRO A 252 3.03 18.47 -13.83
C PRO A 252 2.35 17.17 -13.39
N GLY A 253 2.15 17.00 -12.07
CA GLY A 253 1.39 15.89 -11.50
C GLY A 253 2.22 14.63 -11.21
N ILE A 254 1.57 13.47 -11.29
CA ILE A 254 2.21 12.17 -11.02
C ILE A 254 3.09 11.78 -12.21
N VAL A 255 4.37 11.52 -11.92
CA VAL A 255 5.30 11.02 -12.93
C VAL A 255 5.06 9.53 -13.14
N THR A 256 4.86 9.12 -14.38
CA THR A 256 4.76 7.72 -14.79
C THR A 256 5.82 7.45 -15.87
N PRO A 257 6.27 6.19 -16.05
CA PRO A 257 7.23 5.87 -17.10
C PRO A 257 6.84 6.42 -18.48
N GLU A 258 5.55 6.34 -18.83
CA GLU A 258 5.02 6.73 -20.13
C GLU A 258 5.05 8.25 -20.37
N ASN A 259 4.88 9.06 -19.32
CA ASN A 259 4.91 10.52 -19.44
C ASN A 259 6.29 11.13 -19.18
N SER A 260 7.20 10.35 -18.59
CA SER A 260 8.51 10.80 -18.14
C SER A 260 9.55 10.89 -19.26
N ASP A 261 9.76 9.79 -19.99
CA ASP A 261 10.61 9.75 -21.18
C ASP A 261 10.21 8.56 -22.07
N PRO A 262 10.02 8.75 -23.39
CA PRO A 262 9.67 7.65 -24.31
C PRO A 262 10.64 6.46 -24.31
N MET A 263 11.90 6.64 -23.89
CA MET A 263 12.88 5.54 -23.82
C MET A 263 12.40 4.40 -22.93
N LEU A 264 11.63 4.70 -21.87
CA LEU A 264 11.18 3.72 -20.88
C LEU A 264 10.13 2.74 -21.43
N LEU A 265 9.53 3.05 -22.59
CA LEU A 265 8.60 2.14 -23.27
C LEU A 265 9.28 0.86 -23.74
N VAL A 266 10.60 0.88 -24.00
CA VAL A 266 11.34 -0.30 -24.45
C VAL A 266 11.33 -1.42 -23.39
N PRO A 267 11.89 -1.23 -22.18
CA PRO A 267 11.85 -2.25 -21.14
C PRO A 267 10.41 -2.59 -20.74
N GLN A 268 9.48 -1.61 -20.74
CA GLN A 268 8.08 -1.83 -20.42
C GLN A 268 7.39 -2.80 -21.38
N THR A 269 7.61 -2.62 -22.68
CA THR A 269 7.03 -3.50 -23.69
C THR A 269 7.59 -4.91 -23.57
N LEU A 270 8.92 -5.01 -23.40
CA LEU A 270 9.62 -6.30 -23.30
C LEU A 270 9.16 -7.11 -22.06
N ILE A 271 9.11 -6.49 -20.88
CA ILE A 271 8.74 -7.19 -19.65
C ILE A 271 7.26 -7.60 -19.62
N ARG A 272 6.36 -6.73 -20.14
CA ARG A 272 4.94 -7.04 -20.23
C ARG A 272 4.67 -8.18 -21.20
N ALA A 273 5.37 -8.21 -22.33
CA ALA A 273 5.29 -9.33 -23.28
C ALA A 273 5.79 -10.63 -22.63
N ALA A 274 6.90 -10.58 -21.88
CA ALA A 274 7.45 -11.75 -21.20
C ALA A 274 6.47 -12.29 -20.13
N TYR A 275 5.88 -11.39 -19.34
CA TYR A 275 4.89 -11.77 -18.34
C TYR A 275 3.60 -12.31 -18.96
N ALA A 276 3.13 -11.73 -20.07
CA ALA A 276 1.97 -12.23 -20.80
C ALA A 276 2.19 -13.66 -21.31
N GLU A 277 3.36 -13.95 -21.88
CA GLU A 277 3.75 -15.31 -22.30
C GLU A 277 3.79 -16.27 -21.10
N TYR A 278 4.46 -15.86 -20.02
CA TYR A 278 4.57 -16.68 -18.81
C TYR A 278 3.21 -17.04 -18.20
N LYS A 279 2.26 -16.11 -18.20
CA LYS A 279 0.92 -16.28 -17.61
C LYS A 279 0.06 -17.29 -18.37
N ILE A 280 0.32 -17.54 -19.65
CA ILE A 280 -0.42 -18.57 -20.42
C ILE A 280 -0.18 -19.95 -19.80
N ASP A 281 1.05 -20.22 -19.38
CA ASP A 281 1.47 -21.52 -18.87
C ASP A 281 1.42 -21.63 -17.33
N HIS A 282 1.23 -20.50 -16.63
CA HIS A 282 1.27 -20.44 -15.17
C HIS A 282 0.04 -19.72 -14.62
N ALA A 283 -0.78 -20.45 -13.84
CA ALA A 283 -1.98 -19.90 -13.20
C ALA A 283 -1.63 -18.65 -12.36
N SER A 284 -2.37 -17.56 -12.58
CA SER A 284 -2.11 -16.28 -11.91
C SER A 284 -2.36 -16.39 -10.41
N GLY A 285 -1.28 -16.40 -9.62
CA GLY A 285 -1.33 -16.18 -8.18
C GLY A 285 -1.48 -14.69 -7.85
N ARG A 286 -1.94 -14.36 -6.64
CA ARG A 286 -1.87 -12.99 -6.12
C ARG A 286 -0.40 -12.63 -5.88
N ASN A 287 0.01 -11.41 -6.25
CA ASN A 287 1.35 -10.90 -5.97
C ASN A 287 1.47 -10.55 -4.48
N TYR A 288 2.27 -11.31 -3.73
CA TYR A 288 2.63 -11.02 -2.34
C TYR A 288 4.11 -10.64 -2.21
N TRP A 289 4.74 -10.19 -3.30
CA TRP A 289 6.15 -9.84 -3.27
C TRP A 289 6.37 -8.63 -2.36
N THR A 290 7.34 -8.76 -1.47
CA THR A 290 7.84 -7.71 -0.59
C THR A 290 9.35 -7.81 -0.62
N ASP A 291 10.05 -6.67 -0.60
CA ASP A 291 11.49 -6.65 -0.45
C ASP A 291 11.88 -7.46 0.80
N LYS A 292 12.99 -8.18 0.75
CA LYS A 292 13.54 -8.85 1.94
C LYS A 292 14.55 -7.93 2.60
N ILE A 293 14.53 -7.91 3.93
CA ILE A 293 15.48 -7.10 4.69
C ILE A 293 16.87 -7.66 4.38
N SER A 294 17.83 -6.78 4.10
CA SER A 294 19.19 -7.18 3.75
C SER A 294 19.83 -8.01 4.85
N ARG A 295 20.68 -8.97 4.48
CA ARG A 295 21.39 -9.81 5.47
C ARG A 295 22.37 -8.98 6.28
N GLU A 296 22.98 -8.00 5.63
CA GLU A 296 23.86 -7.00 6.20
C GLU A 296 23.15 -6.27 7.35
N TRP A 297 21.95 -5.74 7.11
CA TRP A 297 21.16 -5.08 8.16
C TRP A 297 20.74 -6.02 9.29
N LEU A 298 20.30 -7.24 8.94
CA LEU A 298 19.90 -8.25 9.94
C LEU A 298 21.07 -8.73 10.80
N SER A 299 22.29 -8.72 10.28
CA SER A 299 23.50 -9.13 11.02
C SER A 299 23.92 -8.15 12.10
N LEU A 300 23.50 -6.88 12.01
CA LEU A 300 23.73 -5.88 13.05
C LEU A 300 22.86 -6.16 14.28
N SER A 301 23.40 -5.91 15.46
CA SER A 301 22.63 -5.86 16.70
C SER A 301 21.68 -4.66 16.72
N ALA A 302 20.66 -4.71 17.58
CA ALA A 302 19.72 -3.61 17.74
C ALA A 302 20.40 -2.27 18.10
N SER A 303 21.45 -2.32 18.93
CA SER A 303 22.25 -1.14 19.28
C SER A 303 23.05 -0.58 18.11
N GLU A 304 23.64 -1.45 17.28
CA GLU A 304 24.41 -1.02 16.10
C GLU A 304 23.48 -0.37 15.07
N ARG A 305 22.35 -0.99 14.74
CA ARG A 305 21.36 -0.41 13.82
C ARG A 305 20.92 0.98 14.26
N LEU A 306 20.66 1.14 15.56
CA LEU A 306 20.24 2.41 16.14
C LEU A 306 21.33 3.48 16.07
N GLU A 307 22.60 3.09 16.23
CA GLU A 307 23.74 4.00 16.08
C GLU A 307 23.96 4.44 14.63
N HIS A 308 23.80 3.50 13.67
CA HIS A 308 23.83 3.81 12.25
C HIS A 308 22.71 4.79 11.87
N LEU A 309 21.49 4.56 12.36
CA LEU A 309 20.33 5.45 12.15
C LEU A 309 20.58 6.86 12.70
N ARG A 310 21.12 6.97 13.93
CA ARG A 310 21.46 8.26 14.55
C ARG A 310 22.53 9.00 13.76
N THR A 311 23.60 8.30 13.36
CA THR A 311 24.70 8.88 12.57
C THR A 311 24.19 9.42 11.23
N ALA A 312 23.40 8.61 10.51
CA ALA A 312 22.79 9.01 9.24
C ALA A 312 21.82 10.19 9.39
N THR A 313 21.05 10.22 10.48
CA THR A 313 20.12 11.34 10.77
C THR A 313 20.88 12.64 11.01
N VAL A 314 21.95 12.63 11.79
CA VAL A 314 22.79 13.83 12.01
C VAL A 314 23.43 14.31 10.70
N GLN A 315 23.93 13.38 9.88
CA GLN A 315 24.47 13.72 8.57
C GLN A 315 23.42 14.38 7.67
N PHE A 316 22.20 13.83 7.62
CA PHE A 316 21.08 14.41 6.89
C PHE A 316 20.75 15.83 7.37
N LEU A 317 20.68 16.06 8.69
CA LEU A 317 20.38 17.38 9.25
C LEU A 317 21.40 18.42 8.81
N ARG A 318 22.70 18.10 8.92
CA ARG A 318 23.80 18.99 8.51
C ARG A 318 23.76 19.30 7.01
N GLN A 319 23.51 18.29 6.17
CA GLN A 319 23.39 18.47 4.72
C GLN A 319 22.22 19.38 4.32
N ASN A 320 21.19 19.47 5.16
CA ASN A 320 20.01 20.30 4.94
C ASN A 320 20.03 21.62 5.73
N GLY A 321 21.15 21.96 6.38
CA GLY A 321 21.27 23.20 7.16
C GLY A 321 20.37 23.26 8.39
N LEU A 322 19.95 22.10 8.92
CA LEU A 322 19.14 21.99 10.13
C LEU A 322 20.05 21.75 11.35
N PRO A 323 19.67 22.23 12.55
CA PRO A 323 20.44 21.96 13.75
C PRO A 323 20.40 20.47 14.11
N ASP A 324 21.48 19.94 14.66
CA ASP A 324 21.62 18.51 15.03
C ASP A 324 20.52 18.05 16.02
N GLU A 325 19.93 18.98 16.78
CA GLU A 325 18.85 18.71 17.74
C GLU A 325 17.44 18.79 17.14
N ALA A 326 17.29 19.16 15.86
CA ALA A 326 15.98 19.31 15.23
C ALA A 326 15.18 18.01 15.21
N MET A 327 15.87 16.87 15.08
CA MET A 327 15.26 15.54 15.03
C MET A 327 16.16 14.51 15.69
N ARG A 328 15.58 13.54 16.39
CA ARG A 328 16.33 12.49 17.05
C ARG A 328 15.67 11.12 16.88
N VAL A 329 16.46 10.12 16.51
CA VAL A 329 16.06 8.72 16.56
C VAL A 329 15.98 8.26 18.01
N VAL A 330 14.77 7.97 18.48
CA VAL A 330 14.46 7.57 19.85
C VAL A 330 14.68 6.08 20.04
N SER A 331 14.04 5.29 19.19
CA SER A 331 14.01 3.83 19.28
C SER A 331 13.71 3.22 17.92
N MET A 332 13.81 1.91 17.84
CA MET A 332 13.36 1.14 16.67
C MET A 332 12.38 0.07 17.16
N GLN A 333 11.25 -0.08 16.47
CA GLN A 333 10.32 -1.18 16.64
C GLN A 333 10.59 -2.20 15.54
N HIS A 334 10.77 -3.46 15.92
CA HIS A 334 11.20 -4.51 14.98
C HIS A 334 12.51 -4.13 14.28
N GLU A 335 12.77 -4.70 13.10
CA GLU A 335 13.98 -4.48 12.31
C GLU A 335 13.91 -3.26 11.39
N THR A 336 12.72 -2.66 11.16
CA THR A 336 12.52 -1.66 10.10
C THR A 336 11.80 -0.37 10.51
N ARG A 337 11.09 -0.33 11.64
CA ARG A 337 10.31 0.86 12.03
C ARG A 337 11.10 1.77 12.96
N VAL A 338 11.45 2.95 12.50
CA VAL A 338 12.29 3.92 13.20
C VAL A 338 11.40 4.96 13.86
N ILE A 339 11.48 5.10 15.18
CA ILE A 339 10.74 6.12 15.92
C ILE A 339 11.62 7.36 16.06
N VAL A 340 11.12 8.47 15.54
CA VAL A 340 11.80 9.76 15.54
C VAL A 340 11.00 10.78 16.35
N GLU A 341 11.71 11.53 17.18
CA GLU A 341 11.21 12.73 17.82
C GLU A 341 11.56 13.93 16.93
N ALA A 342 10.56 14.62 16.41
CA ALA A 342 10.71 15.75 15.50
C ALA A 342 9.54 16.74 15.64
N PRO A 343 9.72 18.03 15.30
CA PRO A 343 8.61 18.93 15.03
C PRO A 343 7.76 18.39 13.86
N GLN A 344 6.45 18.65 13.86
CA GLN A 344 5.50 18.16 12.85
C GLN A 344 5.71 18.81 11.47
N HIS A 345 6.81 18.46 10.79
CA HIS A 345 7.13 18.87 9.42
C HIS A 345 7.21 17.64 8.53
N SER A 346 6.08 17.30 7.88
CA SER A 346 5.93 16.10 7.05
C SER A 346 6.95 16.00 5.92
N GLU A 347 7.30 17.10 5.26
CA GLU A 347 8.25 17.10 4.14
C GLU A 347 9.67 16.71 4.57
N VAL A 348 10.16 17.23 5.69
CA VAL A 348 11.50 16.92 6.20
C VAL A 348 11.60 15.46 6.63
N LEU A 349 10.53 14.92 7.22
CA LEU A 349 10.45 13.50 7.61
C LEU A 349 10.45 12.58 6.39
N LEU A 350 9.70 12.91 5.33
CA LEU A 350 9.70 12.15 4.08
C LEU A 350 11.09 12.14 3.42
N ARG A 351 11.78 13.28 3.43
CA ARG A 351 13.15 13.38 2.90
C ARG A 351 14.15 12.61 3.77
N LEU A 352 13.99 12.61 5.09
CA LEU A 352 14.79 11.79 6.00
C LEU A 352 14.55 10.30 5.73
N GLU A 353 13.29 9.85 5.58
CA GLU A 353 12.97 8.47 5.27
C GLU A 353 13.62 8.01 3.97
N ALA A 354 13.48 8.80 2.90
CA ALA A 354 14.13 8.52 1.62
C ALA A 354 15.67 8.42 1.77
N HIS A 355 16.28 9.33 2.53
CA HIS A 355 17.72 9.31 2.80
C HIS A 355 18.16 8.06 3.56
N LEU A 356 17.44 7.66 4.61
CA LEU A 356 17.75 6.46 5.39
C LEU A 356 17.56 5.18 4.57
N ARG A 357 16.50 5.12 3.74
CA ARG A 357 16.27 3.99 2.82
C ARG A 357 17.38 3.82 1.80
N GLN A 358 17.89 4.92 1.27
CA GLN A 358 18.96 4.92 0.29
C GLN A 358 20.31 4.52 0.93
N LEU A 359 20.58 4.98 2.15
CA LEU A 359 21.89 4.82 2.78
C LEU A 359 22.03 3.51 3.58
N LEU A 360 20.94 3.03 4.19
CA LEU A 360 21.00 1.94 5.18
C LEU A 360 20.19 0.70 4.77
N GLU A 361 18.88 0.82 4.67
CA GLU A 361 17.99 -0.32 4.39
C GLU A 361 16.70 0.16 3.69
N PRO A 362 16.41 -0.33 2.46
CA PRO A 362 15.24 0.10 1.69
C PRO A 362 13.89 -0.02 2.40
N GLN A 363 13.76 -0.93 3.37
CA GLN A 363 12.50 -1.15 4.09
C GLN A 363 12.26 -0.28 5.31
N LEU A 364 13.16 0.66 5.62
CA LEU A 364 12.97 1.53 6.79
C LEU A 364 11.70 2.37 6.67
N GLU A 365 10.98 2.55 7.77
CA GLU A 365 9.78 3.37 7.87
C GLU A 365 9.91 4.31 9.08
N ILE A 366 9.65 5.60 8.89
CA ILE A 366 9.73 6.58 9.98
C ILE A 366 8.36 6.76 10.63
N LEU A 367 8.32 6.60 11.95
CA LEU A 367 7.19 6.87 12.81
C LEU A 367 7.52 8.05 13.74
N LEU A 368 6.56 8.94 13.95
CA LEU A 368 6.70 10.00 14.94
C LEU A 368 6.46 9.45 16.35
N SER A 369 7.31 9.82 17.30
CA SER A 369 7.05 9.54 18.72
C SER A 369 5.78 10.26 19.17
N GLU A 370 4.87 9.55 19.84
CA GLU A 370 3.73 10.19 20.51
C GLU A 370 4.25 11.18 21.56
N ARG A 371 3.89 12.46 21.42
CA ARG A 371 4.12 13.44 22.48
C ARG A 371 3.16 13.12 23.62
N GLN A 372 3.66 12.52 24.69
CA GLN A 372 2.92 12.51 25.95
C GLN A 372 2.75 13.96 26.41
N ASP A 373 1.49 14.38 26.57
CA ASP A 373 1.15 15.70 27.07
C ASP A 373 1.67 15.82 28.51
N THR A 374 2.79 16.55 28.69
CA THR A 374 3.46 16.71 29.98
C THR A 374 2.79 17.78 30.86
N ASN A 375 1.63 18.30 30.46
CA ASN A 375 0.82 19.18 31.29
C ASN A 375 0.27 18.40 32.49
N LYS A 376 1.02 18.36 33.59
CA LYS A 376 0.49 18.03 34.91
C LYS A 376 -0.77 18.89 35.16
N PRO A 377 -1.93 18.30 35.49
CA PRO A 377 -3.07 19.09 35.91
C PRO A 377 -2.66 19.93 37.13
N ARG A 378 -2.89 21.24 37.05
CA ARG A 378 -2.72 22.17 38.18
C ARG A 378 -3.71 21.81 39.28
N GLU A 379 -3.37 20.84 40.12
CA GLU A 379 -4.09 20.61 41.37
C GLU A 379 -3.67 21.64 42.42
N SER A 380 -4.68 22.22 43.07
CA SER A 380 -4.65 23.03 44.29
C SER A 380 -4.21 24.50 44.20
N ASN A 381 -5.16 25.36 43.81
CA ASN A 381 -5.27 26.72 44.36
C ASN A 381 -6.59 26.89 45.13
N ALA A 382 -6.98 25.86 45.86
CA ALA A 382 -8.14 25.84 46.74
C ALA A 382 -7.70 25.38 48.15
N LYS A 383 -6.90 26.21 48.83
CA LYS A 383 -6.68 26.23 50.29
C LYS A 383 -5.70 27.35 50.67
N ALA A 384 -6.10 28.59 50.41
CA ALA A 384 -5.47 29.78 51.00
C ALA A 384 -6.47 30.96 50.94
N LYS A 385 -7.63 30.81 51.59
CA LYS A 385 -8.49 31.96 51.88
C LYS A 385 -9.28 31.89 53.19
N ASP A 386 -8.98 30.91 54.04
CA ASP A 386 -9.38 30.92 55.46
C ASP A 386 -8.13 31.07 56.30
N LEU A 387 -7.76 32.33 56.55
CA LEU A 387 -6.90 32.86 57.63
C LEU A 387 -6.44 34.27 57.21
N SER A 388 -7.38 35.21 57.07
CA SER A 388 -7.18 36.62 57.39
C SER A 388 -8.49 37.40 57.22
N SER A 389 -8.95 37.92 58.36
CA SER A 389 -10.08 38.85 58.59
C SER A 389 -11.42 38.21 58.91
#